data_AF-A0A0J5GUJ8-F1
#
_entry.id   AF-A0A0J5GUJ8-F1
#
_cell.length_a   1.000
_cell.length_b   1.000
_cell.length_c   1.000
_cell.angle_alpha   90.00
_cell.angle_beta   90.00
_cell.angle_gamma   90.00
#
_symmetry.space_group_name_H-M   'P 1'
#
loop_
_entity.id
_entity.type
_entity.pdbx_description
1 polymer ?
#
loop_
_entity_poly.entity_id
_entity_poly.type
_entity_poly.pdbx_seq_one_letter_code
_entity_poly.pdbx_strand_id
1 'polypeptide(L)'
;MLLFLKETTEEQLFLVPSFAVAIAILCLIVFVFFIQHVTTWIQVSNLLHNITVETMECMEELFEESDASIHDAPWEDWESQEISTKEPVTIMSKEPGYVQYIDVEALVKEAYGADCIVRVERQQGDYINEHTPILSVWGSGNVIDKESFRSLITVSIARAPLEDVEFGIRKVTEIGVRALSSGINDPSTAVHCIEQLGTLLSKLTSMQGPQPYFNDKNRNLRVIVRTPDFFDYLDIAFSPILRYGKVDIDVISSIIHVLKLISDHSPAFRKEAIWKYTKHTMESIKEETYYELEKERLNRNLKELCYSLGNGKEYQRLWV
;
A
#
# COMPACT_ATOMS: atom_id res chain seq x y z
N MET A 1 16.00 76.87 38.90
CA MET A 1 15.57 76.42 37.56
C MET A 1 16.81 75.96 36.79
N LEU A 2 17.38 74.79 37.14
CA LEU A 2 18.49 74.12 36.44
C LEU A 2 18.91 72.86 37.22
N LEU A 3 17.94 71.96 37.47
CA LEU A 3 18.21 70.69 38.16
C LEU A 3 17.22 69.63 37.68
N PHE A 4 17.25 69.41 36.37
CA PHE A 4 16.71 68.22 35.69
C PHE A 4 17.62 67.93 34.48
N LEU A 5 18.93 67.92 34.73
CA LEU A 5 19.85 67.15 33.90
C LEU A 5 19.60 65.69 34.27
N LYS A 6 18.58 65.12 33.62
CA LYS A 6 18.36 63.68 33.60
C LYS A 6 19.55 63.11 32.85
N GLU A 7 20.52 62.60 33.60
CA GLU A 7 21.49 61.62 33.13
C GLU A 7 20.70 60.45 32.51
N THR A 8 20.31 60.56 31.25
CA THR A 8 20.06 59.37 30.43
C THR A 8 21.43 58.83 30.09
N THR A 9 21.89 57.93 30.96
CA THR A 9 23.09 57.11 30.85
C THR A 9 23.34 56.72 29.40
N GLU A 10 24.53 56.99 28.86
CA GLU A 10 24.94 56.59 27.50
C GLU A 10 24.66 55.09 27.21
N GLU A 11 24.63 54.25 28.25
CA GLU A 11 24.22 52.84 28.17
C GLU A 11 22.80 52.62 27.61
N GLN A 12 21.83 53.50 27.89
CA GLN A 12 20.48 53.37 27.35
C GLN A 12 20.39 53.67 25.84
N LEU A 13 21.33 54.45 25.30
CA LEU A 13 21.38 54.80 23.87
C LEU A 13 21.83 53.62 22.99
N PHE A 14 22.62 52.69 23.54
CA PHE A 14 23.11 51.50 22.79
C PHE A 14 22.27 50.24 23.01
N LEU A 15 21.52 50.16 24.11
CA LEU A 15 20.63 49.04 24.40
C LEU A 15 19.49 48.93 23.37
N VAL A 16 18.81 50.04 23.07
CA VAL A 16 17.65 50.03 22.16
C VAL A 16 18.00 49.57 20.74
N PRO A 17 19.06 50.09 20.08
CA PRO A 17 19.46 49.62 18.75
C PRO A 17 19.92 48.16 18.75
N SER A 18 20.63 47.71 19.79
CA SER A 18 21.10 46.33 19.89
C SER A 18 19.95 45.34 20.02
N PHE A 19 18.93 45.66 20.82
CA PHE A 19 17.71 44.86 20.91
C PHE A 19 16.93 44.86 19.59
N ALA A 20 16.83 46.00 18.91
CA ALA A 20 16.18 46.08 17.60
C ALA A 20 16.89 45.19 16.56
N VAL A 21 18.22 45.18 16.53
CA VAL A 21 19.02 44.30 15.65
C VAL A 21 18.83 42.83 16.03
N ALA A 22 18.85 42.50 17.32
CA ALA A 22 18.64 41.12 17.78
C ALA A 22 17.24 40.60 17.41
N ILE A 23 16.19 41.42 17.60
CA ILE A 23 14.83 41.08 17.17
C ILE A 23 14.75 40.96 15.65
N ALA A 24 15.39 41.86 14.89
CA ALA A 24 15.42 41.77 13.43
C ALA A 24 16.06 40.47 12.93
N ILE A 25 17.18 40.04 13.54
CA ILE A 25 17.84 38.77 13.24
C ILE A 25 16.93 37.60 13.61
N LEU A 26 16.30 37.63 14.80
CA LEU A 26 15.36 36.59 15.22
C LEU A 26 14.17 36.48 14.26
N CYS A 27 13.59 37.61 13.85
CA CYS A 27 12.52 37.66 12.86
C CYS A 27 12.97 37.08 11.51
N LEU A 28 14.20 37.37 11.06
CA LEU A 28 14.73 36.80 9.82
C LEU A 28 14.88 35.28 9.93
N ILE A 29 15.41 34.77 11.05
CA ILE A 29 15.52 33.32 11.30
C ILE A 29 14.15 32.66 11.30
N VAL A 30 13.19 33.23 12.05
CA VAL A 30 11.80 32.71 12.10
C VAL A 30 11.14 32.79 10.73
N PHE A 31 11.38 33.84 9.95
CA PHE A 31 10.84 33.99 8.61
C PHE A 31 11.40 32.95 7.63
N VAL A 32 12.72 32.70 7.66
CA VAL A 32 13.34 31.64 6.85
C VAL A 32 12.81 30.27 7.24
N PHE A 33 12.67 30.00 8.55
CA PHE A 33 12.07 28.76 9.04
C PHE A 33 10.62 28.61 8.57
N PHE A 34 9.84 29.69 8.63
CA PHE A 34 8.46 29.72 8.16
C PHE A 34 8.36 29.42 6.65
N ILE A 35 9.19 30.06 5.81
CA ILE A 35 9.21 29.80 4.37
C ILE A 35 9.61 28.35 4.07
N GLN A 36 10.64 27.83 4.75
CA GLN A 36 11.06 26.44 4.58
C GLN A 36 9.93 25.47 4.94
N HIS A 37 9.23 25.74 6.03
CA HIS A 37 8.10 24.94 6.47
C HIS A 37 6.96 24.97 5.43
N VAL A 38 6.45 26.15 5.07
CA VAL A 38 5.36 26.30 4.09
C VAL A 38 5.70 25.65 2.76
N THR A 39 6.93 25.82 2.27
CA THR A 39 7.38 25.23 1.00
C THR A 39 7.40 23.70 1.06
N THR A 40 7.89 23.13 2.18
CA THR A 40 7.94 21.67 2.37
C THR A 40 6.54 21.07 2.42
N TRP A 41 5.58 21.72 3.11
CA TRP A 41 4.19 21.27 3.18
C TRP A 41 3.49 21.27 1.82
N ILE A 42 3.64 22.34 1.03
CA ILE A 42 3.05 22.43 -0.32
C ILE A 42 3.62 21.32 -1.21
N GLN A 43 4.91 21.01 -1.08
CA GLN A 43 5.54 19.92 -1.84
C GLN A 43 4.99 18.54 -1.47
N VAL A 44 4.78 18.25 -0.18
CA VAL A 44 4.24 16.95 0.26
C VAL A 44 2.81 16.75 -0.21
N SER A 45 1.93 17.75 -0.07
CA SER A 45 0.53 17.64 -0.50
C SER A 45 0.40 17.48 -2.02
N ASN A 46 1.17 18.25 -2.80
CA ASN A 46 1.17 18.11 -4.26
C ASN A 46 1.76 16.76 -4.71
N LEU A 47 2.86 16.32 -4.09
CA LEU A 47 3.46 15.03 -4.39
C LEU A 47 2.48 13.89 -4.10
N LEU A 48 1.82 13.93 -2.94
CA LEU A 48 0.83 12.96 -2.55
C LEU A 48 -0.35 12.93 -3.54
N HIS A 49 -0.88 14.09 -3.91
CA HIS A 49 -1.95 14.18 -4.89
C HIS A 49 -1.54 13.58 -6.25
N ASN A 50 -0.35 13.93 -6.74
CA ASN A 50 0.14 13.40 -8.02
C ASN A 50 0.30 11.88 -7.98
N ILE A 51 0.89 11.32 -6.91
CA ILE A 51 1.02 9.86 -6.75
C ILE A 51 -0.37 9.20 -6.74
N THR A 52 -1.33 9.76 -6.02
CA THR A 52 -2.70 9.23 -6.00
C THR A 52 -3.31 9.23 -7.40
N VAL A 53 -3.18 10.33 -8.15
CA VAL A 53 -3.71 10.45 -9.51
C VAL A 53 -3.04 9.46 -10.47
N GLU A 54 -1.70 9.42 -10.50
CA GLU A 54 -0.93 8.46 -11.31
C GLU A 54 -1.31 7.00 -11.00
N THR A 55 -1.54 6.69 -9.72
CA THR A 55 -1.96 5.35 -9.30
C THR A 55 -3.39 5.03 -9.75
N MET A 56 -4.29 6.01 -9.72
CA MET A 56 -5.66 5.85 -10.22
C MET A 56 -5.69 5.66 -11.74
N GLU A 57 -4.82 6.35 -12.49
CA GLU A 57 -4.67 6.18 -13.94
C GLU A 57 -4.14 4.77 -14.27
N CYS A 58 -3.07 4.34 -13.59
CA CYS A 58 -2.54 2.97 -13.71
C CYS A 58 -3.59 1.90 -13.36
N MET A 59 -4.42 2.14 -12.34
CA MET A 59 -5.57 1.28 -12.06
C MET A 59 -6.47 1.18 -13.29
N GLU A 60 -6.94 2.31 -13.83
CA GLU A 60 -7.89 2.34 -14.95
C GLU A 60 -7.37 1.60 -16.19
N GLU A 61 -6.08 1.75 -16.54
CA GLU A 61 -5.44 1.01 -17.63
C GLU A 61 -5.49 -0.52 -17.42
N LEU A 62 -5.11 -0.99 -16.23
CA LEU A 62 -5.14 -2.43 -15.90
C LEU A 62 -6.57 -3.02 -15.94
N PHE A 63 -7.60 -2.22 -15.69
CA PHE A 63 -8.98 -2.69 -15.74
C PHE A 63 -9.56 -2.72 -17.14
N GLU A 64 -9.26 -1.74 -18.00
CA GLU A 64 -9.68 -1.79 -19.40
C GLU A 64 -9.14 -3.02 -20.12
N GLU A 65 -7.90 -3.42 -19.80
CA GLU A 65 -7.30 -4.65 -20.33
C GLU A 65 -7.98 -5.93 -19.79
N SER A 66 -8.34 -5.95 -18.50
CA SER A 66 -8.99 -7.10 -17.84
C SER A 66 -10.41 -7.36 -18.36
N ASP A 67 -11.21 -6.32 -18.60
CA ASP A 67 -12.60 -6.46 -19.08
C ASP A 67 -12.67 -6.91 -20.56
N ALA A 68 -11.59 -6.66 -21.33
CA ALA A 68 -11.45 -7.14 -22.71
C ALA A 68 -11.13 -8.64 -22.79
N SER A 69 -10.60 -9.22 -21.71
CA SER A 69 -10.18 -10.61 -21.64
C SER A 69 -11.21 -11.47 -20.88
N ILE A 70 -11.89 -12.35 -21.62
CA ILE A 70 -12.84 -13.32 -21.05
C ILE A 70 -12.05 -14.36 -20.25
N HIS A 71 -11.86 -14.09 -18.96
CA HIS A 71 -11.21 -14.99 -18.02
C HIS A 71 -12.27 -15.73 -17.20
N ASP A 72 -12.58 -16.96 -17.59
CA ASP A 72 -13.44 -17.81 -16.79
C ASP A 72 -12.69 -18.29 -15.55
N ALA A 73 -13.37 -18.24 -14.42
CA ALA A 73 -12.85 -18.87 -13.23
C ALA A 73 -12.78 -20.39 -13.40
N PRO A 74 -11.70 -21.06 -12.94
CA PRO A 74 -11.49 -22.47 -13.15
C PRO A 74 -12.28 -23.26 -12.11
N TRP A 75 -13.59 -23.36 -12.31
CA TRP A 75 -14.38 -24.31 -11.55
C TRP A 75 -15.55 -24.81 -12.38
N GLU A 76 -15.22 -25.63 -13.38
CA GLU A 76 -16.04 -26.77 -13.82
C GLU A 76 -15.31 -27.76 -14.76
N ASP A 77 -13.96 -27.85 -14.75
CA ASP A 77 -13.22 -28.69 -15.73
C ASP A 77 -12.04 -29.52 -15.17
N TRP A 78 -11.57 -30.47 -16.01
CA TRP A 78 -10.53 -31.49 -15.81
C TRP A 78 -9.15 -30.98 -15.32
N GLU A 79 -8.88 -29.69 -15.49
CA GLU A 79 -7.60 -29.03 -15.21
C GLU A 79 -7.24 -29.01 -13.72
N SER A 80 -8.25 -28.99 -12.85
CA SER A 80 -8.10 -29.08 -11.38
C SER A 80 -7.65 -30.48 -10.92
N GLN A 81 -7.92 -31.54 -11.70
CA GLN A 81 -7.47 -32.90 -11.42
C GLN A 81 -6.00 -33.11 -11.79
N GLU A 82 -5.48 -32.50 -12.86
CA GLU A 82 -4.07 -32.68 -13.23
C GLU A 82 -3.10 -32.02 -12.23
N ILE A 83 -3.40 -30.79 -11.80
CA ILE A 83 -2.58 -30.07 -10.81
C ILE A 83 -2.57 -30.80 -9.46
N SER A 84 -3.67 -31.46 -9.09
CA SER A 84 -3.82 -32.15 -7.81
C SER A 84 -3.26 -33.58 -7.79
N THR A 85 -3.03 -34.21 -8.95
CA THR A 85 -2.63 -35.63 -9.04
C THR A 85 -1.22 -35.88 -9.56
N LYS A 86 -0.61 -34.93 -10.27
CA LYS A 86 0.75 -35.06 -10.84
C LYS A 86 1.77 -34.16 -10.10
N GLU A 87 2.99 -34.66 -9.92
CA GLU A 87 4.10 -33.81 -9.46
C GLU A 87 4.55 -32.85 -10.58
N PRO A 88 4.74 -31.56 -10.27
CA PRO A 88 5.19 -30.60 -11.26
C PRO A 88 6.68 -30.77 -11.59
N VAL A 89 7.03 -30.47 -12.83
CA VAL A 89 8.42 -30.16 -13.18
C VAL A 89 8.73 -28.75 -12.71
N THR A 90 9.62 -28.64 -11.71
CA THR A 90 10.07 -27.34 -11.20
C THR A 90 11.19 -26.76 -12.06
N ILE A 91 11.04 -25.49 -12.40
CA ILE A 91 12.05 -24.68 -13.09
C ILE A 91 12.65 -23.72 -12.06
N MET A 92 13.97 -23.81 -11.89
CA MET A 92 14.72 -23.14 -10.82
C MET A 92 15.56 -21.99 -11.37
N SER A 93 15.65 -20.85 -10.70
CA SER A 93 16.51 -19.75 -11.13
C SER A 93 17.97 -20.18 -11.30
N LYS A 94 18.61 -19.66 -12.35
CA LYS A 94 20.05 -19.84 -12.61
C LYS A 94 20.92 -18.72 -12.03
N GLU A 95 20.30 -17.61 -11.65
CA GLU A 95 21.02 -16.42 -11.20
C GLU A 95 20.30 -15.81 -9.99
N PRO A 96 21.05 -15.23 -9.03
CA PRO A 96 20.46 -14.44 -7.97
C PRO A 96 20.09 -13.04 -8.48
N GLY A 97 19.01 -12.47 -7.95
CA GLY A 97 18.59 -11.11 -8.29
C GLY A 97 17.11 -10.87 -8.01
N TYR A 98 16.60 -9.77 -8.52
CA TYR A 98 15.19 -9.41 -8.50
C TYR A 98 14.50 -9.89 -9.77
N VAL A 99 13.31 -10.48 -9.63
CA VAL A 99 12.42 -10.75 -10.76
C VAL A 99 11.94 -9.40 -11.32
N GLN A 100 12.39 -9.04 -12.52
CA GLN A 100 12.08 -7.75 -13.13
C GLN A 100 10.87 -7.78 -14.04
N TYR A 101 10.68 -8.89 -14.76
CA TYR A 101 9.60 -9.01 -15.74
C TYR A 101 9.21 -10.47 -15.92
N ILE A 102 7.91 -10.70 -16.09
CA ILE A 102 7.31 -12.01 -16.34
C ILE A 102 6.43 -11.85 -17.58
N ASP A 103 6.83 -12.46 -18.69
CA ASP A 103 6.06 -12.40 -19.93
C ASP A 103 4.89 -13.40 -19.89
N VAL A 104 3.77 -12.98 -19.28
CA VAL A 104 2.59 -13.84 -19.08
C VAL A 104 2.01 -14.28 -20.42
N GLU A 105 1.97 -13.41 -21.43
CA GLU A 105 1.47 -13.77 -22.76
C GLU A 105 2.33 -14.82 -23.45
N ALA A 106 3.66 -14.67 -23.40
CA ALA A 106 4.57 -15.67 -23.93
C ALA A 106 4.49 -16.98 -23.15
N LEU A 107 4.31 -16.92 -21.83
CA LEU A 107 4.09 -18.12 -21.00
C LEU A 107 2.82 -18.87 -21.44
N VAL A 108 1.71 -18.17 -21.74
CA VAL A 108 0.49 -18.80 -22.27
C VAL A 108 0.75 -19.46 -23.63
N LYS A 109 1.49 -18.80 -24.53
CA LYS A 109 1.83 -19.35 -25.86
C LYS A 109 2.72 -20.59 -25.75
N GLU A 110 3.73 -20.55 -24.90
CA GLU A 110 4.65 -21.68 -24.67
C GLU A 110 3.93 -22.86 -24.00
N ALA A 111 3.10 -22.58 -22.99
CA ALA A 111 2.30 -23.58 -22.31
C ALA A 111 1.27 -24.25 -23.24
N TYR A 112 0.69 -23.49 -24.17
CA TYR A 112 -0.17 -24.03 -25.22
C TYR A 112 0.59 -24.97 -26.16
N GLY A 113 1.79 -24.58 -26.62
CA GLY A 113 2.60 -25.39 -27.53
C GLY A 113 3.11 -26.69 -26.90
N ALA A 114 3.42 -26.66 -25.60
CA ALA A 114 3.88 -27.82 -24.84
C ALA A 114 2.74 -28.69 -24.26
N ASP A 115 1.49 -28.24 -24.38
CA ASP A 115 0.30 -28.80 -23.73
C ASP A 115 0.50 -29.04 -22.24
N CYS A 116 0.74 -27.94 -21.52
CA CYS A 116 0.95 -27.95 -20.08
C CYS A 116 0.27 -26.75 -19.39
N ILE A 117 0.22 -26.83 -18.07
CA ILE A 117 -0.18 -25.75 -17.16
C ILE A 117 1.07 -25.27 -16.44
N VAL A 118 1.25 -23.96 -16.37
CA VAL A 118 2.38 -23.31 -15.69
C VAL A 118 1.86 -22.49 -14.52
N ARG A 119 2.42 -22.69 -13.33
CA ARG A 119 2.22 -21.79 -12.18
C ARG A 119 3.49 -20.98 -11.97
N VAL A 120 3.33 -19.67 -11.94
CA VAL A 120 4.38 -18.72 -11.58
C VAL A 120 4.52 -18.69 -10.07
N GLU A 121 5.71 -19.02 -9.57
CA GLU A 121 5.98 -19.15 -8.12
C GLU A 121 6.53 -17.85 -7.50
N ARG A 122 6.93 -16.88 -8.33
CA ARG A 122 7.56 -15.62 -7.92
C ARG A 122 6.90 -14.43 -8.57
N GLN A 123 6.74 -13.35 -7.82
CA GLN A 123 6.17 -12.12 -8.32
C GLN A 123 7.26 -11.15 -8.76
N GLN A 124 6.89 -10.19 -9.60
CA GLN A 124 7.77 -9.09 -9.96
C GLN A 124 8.20 -8.35 -8.68
N GLY A 125 9.48 -8.03 -8.57
CA GLY A 125 10.09 -7.42 -7.39
C GLY A 125 10.59 -8.40 -6.32
N ASP A 126 10.27 -9.70 -6.41
CA ASP A 126 10.81 -10.70 -5.49
C ASP A 126 12.33 -10.83 -5.65
N TYR A 127 13.06 -10.82 -4.54
CA TYR A 127 14.47 -11.19 -4.52
C TYR A 127 14.60 -12.72 -4.44
N ILE A 128 15.34 -13.31 -5.37
CA ILE A 128 15.54 -14.74 -5.48
C ILE A 128 17.03 -15.08 -5.51
N ASN A 129 17.37 -16.26 -4.98
CA ASN A 129 18.72 -16.82 -5.08
C ASN A 129 18.81 -17.77 -6.27
N GLU A 130 20.04 -18.15 -6.63
CA GLU A 130 20.28 -19.33 -7.46
C GLU A 130 19.54 -20.54 -6.88
N HIS A 131 18.98 -21.40 -7.73
CA HIS A 131 18.18 -22.56 -7.33
C HIS A 131 16.88 -22.23 -6.57
N THR A 132 16.37 -21.00 -6.66
CA THR A 132 15.02 -20.69 -6.16
C THR A 132 13.98 -21.15 -7.20
N PRO A 133 12.90 -21.87 -6.82
CA PRO A 133 11.80 -22.18 -7.75
C PRO A 133 11.18 -20.89 -8.31
N ILE A 134 11.08 -20.81 -9.64
CA ILE A 134 10.47 -19.69 -10.37
C ILE A 134 9.17 -20.10 -11.09
N LEU A 135 9.10 -21.34 -11.59
CA LEU A 135 7.88 -21.91 -12.21
C LEU A 135 7.68 -23.36 -11.78
N SER A 136 6.42 -23.77 -11.69
CA SER A 136 5.99 -25.17 -11.62
C SER A 136 5.19 -25.51 -12.86
N VAL A 137 5.53 -26.61 -13.54
CA VAL A 137 4.89 -27.00 -14.81
C VAL A 137 4.28 -28.40 -14.72
N TRP A 138 3.00 -28.52 -15.03
CA TRP A 138 2.28 -29.80 -15.14
C TRP A 138 1.98 -30.06 -16.60
N GLY A 139 2.54 -31.13 -17.17
CA GLY A 139 2.33 -31.49 -18.57
C GLY A 139 1.87 -32.93 -18.76
N SER A 140 1.24 -33.18 -19.90
CA SER A 140 0.83 -34.53 -20.31
C SER A 140 1.90 -35.20 -21.18
N GLY A 141 2.97 -35.68 -20.53
CA GLY A 141 3.89 -36.67 -21.09
C GLY A 141 4.96 -36.17 -22.09
N ASN A 142 4.93 -34.91 -22.51
CA ASN A 142 5.97 -34.31 -23.36
C ASN A 142 7.19 -33.85 -22.52
N VAL A 143 8.38 -33.84 -23.13
CA VAL A 143 9.60 -33.30 -22.51
C VAL A 143 9.48 -31.77 -22.44
N ILE A 144 9.37 -31.24 -21.22
CA ILE A 144 9.31 -29.80 -20.97
C ILE A 144 10.69 -29.18 -21.17
N ASP A 145 10.82 -28.25 -22.12
CA ASP A 145 12.04 -27.45 -22.30
C ASP A 145 12.14 -26.38 -21.22
N LYS A 146 12.90 -26.67 -20.17
CA LYS A 146 13.09 -25.77 -19.03
C LYS A 146 13.72 -24.44 -19.42
N GLU A 147 14.53 -24.38 -20.47
CA GLU A 147 15.22 -23.14 -20.86
C GLU A 147 14.30 -22.19 -21.60
N SER A 148 13.40 -22.71 -22.44
CA SER A 148 12.36 -21.92 -23.10
C SER A 148 11.52 -21.16 -22.08
N PHE A 149 10.91 -21.87 -21.11
CA PHE A 149 10.12 -21.26 -20.04
C PHE A 149 10.92 -20.30 -19.14
N ARG A 150 12.18 -20.64 -18.82
CA ARG A 150 13.03 -19.78 -18.00
C ARG A 150 13.32 -18.45 -18.67
N SER A 151 13.53 -18.45 -19.99
CA SER A 151 13.85 -17.24 -20.76
C SER A 151 12.73 -16.19 -20.75
N LEU A 152 11.51 -16.59 -20.36
CA LEU A 152 10.34 -15.72 -20.21
C LEU A 152 10.29 -14.98 -18.87
N ILE A 153 11.24 -15.25 -17.98
CA ILE A 153 11.40 -14.56 -16.70
C ILE A 153 12.73 -13.81 -16.70
N THR A 154 12.67 -12.50 -16.59
CA THR A 154 13.86 -11.65 -16.49
C THR A 154 14.26 -11.47 -15.03
N VAL A 155 15.49 -11.86 -14.69
CA VAL A 155 16.10 -11.65 -13.37
C VAL A 155 17.28 -10.70 -13.52
N SER A 156 17.41 -9.73 -12.61
CA SER A 156 18.49 -8.74 -12.66
C SER A 156 18.98 -8.36 -11.27
N ILE A 157 20.21 -7.90 -11.17
CA ILE A 157 20.81 -7.43 -9.90
C ILE A 157 20.11 -6.16 -9.40
N ALA A 158 19.66 -5.30 -10.33
CA ALA A 158 18.95 -4.08 -9.98
C ALA A 158 17.45 -4.37 -9.78
N ARG A 159 16.86 -3.78 -8.75
CA ARG A 159 15.41 -3.78 -8.60
C ARG A 159 14.80 -2.91 -9.71
N ALA A 160 13.88 -3.46 -10.49
CA ALA A 160 13.14 -2.67 -11.47
C ALA A 160 12.25 -1.64 -10.73
N PRO A 161 12.08 -0.42 -11.27
CA PRO A 161 10.97 0.43 -10.86
C PRO A 161 9.67 -0.29 -11.29
N LEU A 162 8.98 -0.92 -10.34
CA LEU A 162 7.61 -1.36 -10.58
C LEU A 162 6.73 -0.12 -10.52
N GLU A 163 6.08 0.22 -11.63
CA GLU A 163 5.00 1.21 -11.63
C GLU A 163 3.68 0.45 -11.69
N ASP A 164 3.32 -0.12 -10.54
CA ASP A 164 2.06 -0.83 -10.35
C ASP A 164 1.25 -0.18 -9.22
N VAL A 165 0.01 -0.64 -9.08
CA VAL A 165 -0.92 -0.16 -8.06
C VAL A 165 -0.34 -0.34 -6.64
N GLU A 166 0.35 -1.46 -6.41
CA GLU A 166 0.97 -1.75 -5.11
C GLU A 166 2.07 -0.74 -4.78
N PHE A 167 2.88 -0.35 -5.76
CA PHE A 167 3.93 0.63 -5.62
C PHE A 167 3.39 2.03 -5.34
N GLY A 168 2.30 2.42 -6.01
CA GLY A 168 1.57 3.65 -5.73
C GLY A 168 1.10 3.72 -4.27
N ILE A 169 0.45 2.66 -3.79
CA ILE A 169 0.03 2.50 -2.40
C ILE A 169 1.24 2.59 -1.45
N ARG A 170 2.32 1.84 -1.73
CA ARG A 170 3.55 1.85 -0.91
C ARG A 170 4.17 3.24 -0.80
N LYS A 171 4.24 4.01 -1.88
CA LYS A 171 4.75 5.38 -1.86
C LYS A 171 3.94 6.26 -0.91
N VAL A 172 2.60 6.21 -0.98
CA VAL A 172 1.74 6.98 -0.07
C VAL A 172 1.94 6.53 1.38
N THR A 173 1.99 5.21 1.62
CA THR A 173 2.26 4.64 2.94
C THR A 173 3.60 5.11 3.50
N GLU A 174 4.66 5.15 2.69
CA GLU A 174 5.98 5.62 3.11
C GLU A 174 5.98 7.10 3.49
N ILE A 175 5.22 7.95 2.80
CA ILE A 175 5.04 9.36 3.18
C ILE A 175 4.36 9.44 4.55
N GLY A 176 3.29 8.68 4.77
CA GLY A 176 2.59 8.61 6.06
C GLY A 176 3.49 8.12 7.20
N VAL A 177 4.26 7.05 6.97
CA VAL A 177 5.23 6.53 7.96
C VAL A 177 6.33 7.56 8.27
N ARG A 178 6.85 8.27 7.26
CA ARG A 178 7.84 9.32 7.48
C ARG A 178 7.28 10.47 8.32
N ALA A 179 6.03 10.87 8.08
CA ALA A 179 5.36 11.90 8.88
C ALA A 179 5.25 11.50 10.36
N LEU A 180 5.02 10.22 10.66
CA LEU A 180 4.97 9.68 12.02
C LEU A 180 6.33 9.40 12.65
N SER A 181 7.43 9.55 11.92
CA SER A 181 8.77 9.32 12.47
C SER A 181 9.10 10.34 13.57
N SER A 182 9.90 9.94 14.56
CA SER A 182 10.24 10.78 15.72
C SER A 182 10.92 12.11 15.38
N GLY A 183 11.49 12.23 14.17
CA GLY A 183 12.10 13.46 13.68
C GLY A 183 11.12 14.48 13.09
N ILE A 184 9.93 14.04 12.67
CA ILE A 184 8.88 14.89 12.07
C ILE A 184 7.70 15.02 13.03
N ASN A 185 7.14 13.89 13.47
CA ASN A 185 6.01 13.79 14.40
C ASN A 185 4.81 14.65 13.97
N ASP A 186 4.32 14.40 12.75
CA ASP A 186 3.20 15.09 12.13
C ASP A 186 2.04 14.11 11.81
N PRO A 187 1.15 13.87 12.79
CA PRO A 187 -0.03 13.03 12.59
C PRO A 187 -1.01 13.57 11.55
N SER A 188 -1.05 14.88 11.31
CA SER A 188 -1.98 15.48 10.35
C SER A 188 -1.64 15.07 8.91
N THR A 189 -0.35 15.07 8.56
CA THR A 189 0.10 14.55 7.25
C THR A 189 -0.17 13.04 7.14
N ALA A 190 0.01 12.27 8.21
CA ALA A 190 -0.29 10.85 8.20
C ALA A 190 -1.79 10.56 7.99
N VAL A 191 -2.67 11.30 8.68
CA VAL A 191 -4.12 11.26 8.48
C VAL A 191 -4.47 11.56 7.03
N HIS A 192 -3.86 12.57 6.43
CA HIS A 192 -4.09 12.90 5.02
C HIS A 192 -3.64 11.76 4.09
N CYS A 193 -2.52 11.10 4.36
CA CYS A 193 -2.09 9.91 3.61
C CYS A 193 -3.09 8.76 3.73
N ILE A 194 -3.66 8.53 4.93
CA ILE A 194 -4.67 7.49 5.19
C ILE A 194 -5.94 7.75 4.37
N GLU A 195 -6.38 9.00 4.27
CA GLU A 195 -7.52 9.40 3.44
C GLU A 195 -7.28 9.14 1.94
N GLN A 196 -6.08 9.46 1.45
CA GLN A 196 -5.68 9.20 0.05
C GLN A 196 -5.59 7.69 -0.24
N LEU A 197 -5.01 6.91 0.68
CA LEU A 197 -5.04 5.45 0.62
C LEU A 197 -6.48 4.92 0.62
N GLY A 198 -7.35 5.51 1.43
CA GLY A 198 -8.79 5.22 1.44
C GLY A 198 -9.45 5.42 0.09
N THR A 199 -9.07 6.48 -0.62
CA THR A 199 -9.55 6.77 -1.98
C THR A 199 -9.09 5.69 -2.97
N LEU A 200 -7.80 5.34 -2.97
CA LEU A 200 -7.24 4.28 -3.81
C LEU A 200 -7.89 2.92 -3.54
N LEU A 201 -8.01 2.54 -2.26
CA LEU A 201 -8.61 1.27 -1.85
C LEU A 201 -10.10 1.22 -2.14
N SER A 202 -10.82 2.33 -2.01
CA SER A 202 -12.24 2.42 -2.37
C SER A 202 -12.44 2.18 -3.86
N LYS A 203 -11.62 2.81 -4.71
CA LYS A 203 -11.60 2.59 -6.16
C LYS A 203 -11.34 1.11 -6.46
N LEU A 204 -10.32 0.50 -5.84
CA LEU A 204 -10.08 -0.93 -5.94
C LEU A 204 -11.31 -1.77 -5.62
N THR A 205 -12.13 -1.41 -4.62
CA THR A 205 -13.28 -2.23 -4.21
C THR A 205 -14.32 -2.45 -5.30
N SER A 206 -14.48 -1.46 -6.16
CA SER A 206 -15.41 -1.50 -7.30
C SER A 206 -14.91 -2.34 -8.47
N MET A 207 -13.63 -2.71 -8.46
CA MET A 207 -12.99 -3.35 -9.59
C MET A 207 -12.97 -4.88 -9.45
N GLN A 208 -12.96 -5.61 -10.56
CA GLN A 208 -12.54 -7.01 -10.54
C GLN A 208 -11.02 -7.00 -10.63
N GLY A 209 -10.34 -7.39 -9.55
CA GLY A 209 -8.87 -7.43 -9.53
C GLY A 209 -8.30 -8.32 -10.64
N PRO A 210 -6.99 -8.22 -10.93
CA PRO A 210 -6.37 -9.07 -11.95
C PRO A 210 -6.70 -10.54 -11.65
N GLN A 211 -7.21 -11.25 -12.66
CA GLN A 211 -7.52 -12.66 -12.52
C GLN A 211 -6.22 -13.46 -12.48
N PRO A 212 -6.04 -14.39 -11.54
CA PRO A 212 -4.81 -15.16 -11.44
C PRO A 212 -4.68 -16.24 -12.53
N TYR A 213 -5.70 -16.39 -13.39
CA TYR A 213 -5.84 -17.49 -14.35
C TYR A 213 -5.86 -16.97 -15.78
N PHE A 214 -4.95 -17.48 -16.60
CA PHE A 214 -4.83 -17.12 -18.01
C PHE A 214 -5.08 -18.34 -18.88
N ASN A 215 -6.08 -18.24 -19.76
CA ASN A 215 -6.52 -19.31 -20.65
C ASN A 215 -5.94 -19.13 -22.06
N ASP A 216 -5.84 -20.24 -22.81
CA ASP A 216 -5.59 -20.21 -24.25
C ASP A 216 -6.85 -19.82 -25.05
N LYS A 217 -6.70 -19.74 -26.37
CA LYS A 217 -7.81 -19.41 -27.30
C LYS A 217 -8.97 -20.41 -27.26
N ASN A 218 -8.75 -21.61 -26.73
CA ASN A 218 -9.74 -22.66 -26.59
C ASN A 218 -10.34 -22.70 -25.17
N ARG A 219 -10.08 -21.68 -24.34
CA ARG A 219 -10.50 -21.55 -22.94
C ARG A 219 -9.86 -22.56 -21.97
N ASN A 220 -8.79 -23.26 -22.36
CA ASN A 220 -8.07 -24.11 -21.40
C ASN A 220 -7.10 -23.27 -20.57
N LEU A 221 -7.03 -23.49 -19.26
CA LEU A 221 -6.08 -22.88 -18.34
C LEU A 221 -4.65 -23.22 -18.75
N ARG A 222 -3.81 -22.18 -18.91
CA ARG A 222 -2.39 -22.35 -19.26
C ARG A 222 -1.43 -21.75 -18.25
N VAL A 223 -1.76 -20.58 -17.69
CA VAL A 223 -0.89 -19.91 -16.72
C VAL A 223 -1.66 -19.52 -15.47
N ILE A 224 -1.06 -19.80 -14.32
CA ILE A 224 -1.53 -19.39 -13.00
C ILE A 224 -0.49 -18.43 -12.43
N VAL A 225 -0.88 -17.21 -12.10
CA VAL A 225 -0.04 -16.24 -11.41
C VAL A 225 -0.58 -15.98 -10.02
N ARG A 226 0.28 -15.53 -9.10
CA ARG A 226 -0.17 -15.03 -7.81
C ARG A 226 -0.63 -13.58 -7.95
N THR A 227 -1.86 -13.29 -7.54
CA THR A 227 -2.39 -11.93 -7.46
C THR A 227 -2.62 -11.58 -5.98
N PRO A 228 -2.27 -10.37 -5.52
CA PRO A 228 -2.60 -9.94 -4.17
C PRO A 228 -4.11 -9.98 -3.92
N ASP A 229 -4.52 -10.44 -2.75
CA ASP A 229 -5.91 -10.34 -2.33
C ASP A 229 -6.23 -8.93 -1.80
N PHE A 230 -7.50 -8.63 -1.52
CA PHE A 230 -7.87 -7.31 -1.02
C PHE A 230 -7.30 -7.03 0.39
N PHE A 231 -7.06 -8.08 1.19
CA PHE A 231 -6.45 -7.92 2.50
C PHE A 231 -4.97 -7.52 2.37
N ASP A 232 -4.24 -8.05 1.39
CA ASP A 232 -2.85 -7.68 1.11
C ASP A 232 -2.73 -6.17 0.82
N TYR A 233 -3.66 -5.60 0.04
CA TYR A 233 -3.68 -4.15 -0.19
C TYR A 233 -3.96 -3.34 1.08
N LEU A 234 -4.87 -3.80 1.95
CA LEU A 234 -5.13 -3.16 3.24
C LEU A 234 -3.89 -3.21 4.15
N ASP A 235 -3.21 -4.36 4.18
CA ASP A 235 -2.00 -4.58 4.98
C ASP A 235 -0.85 -3.68 4.52
N ILE A 236 -0.58 -3.64 3.22
CA ILE A 236 0.46 -2.77 2.65
C ILE A 236 0.14 -1.29 2.91
N ALA A 237 -1.13 -0.90 2.77
CA ALA A 237 -1.56 0.49 2.98
C ALA A 237 -1.41 0.94 4.43
N PHE A 238 -1.96 0.17 5.37
CA PHE A 238 -2.21 0.65 6.73
C PHE A 238 -1.31 0.03 7.80
N SER A 239 -0.79 -1.19 7.66
CA SER A 239 -0.04 -1.85 8.73
C SER A 239 1.26 -1.12 9.10
N PRO A 240 2.04 -0.59 8.14
CA PRO A 240 3.20 0.24 8.48
C PRO A 240 2.80 1.51 9.23
N ILE A 241 1.77 2.23 8.80
CA ILE A 241 1.28 3.45 9.45
C ILE A 241 0.80 3.13 10.87
N LEU A 242 0.01 2.07 11.04
CA LEU A 242 -0.48 1.60 12.33
C LEU A 242 0.68 1.30 13.29
N ARG A 243 1.75 0.66 12.82
CA ARG A 243 2.92 0.33 13.66
C ARG A 243 3.56 1.56 14.30
N TYR A 244 3.67 2.66 13.56
CA TYR A 244 4.29 3.90 14.05
C TYR A 244 3.29 4.85 14.69
N GLY A 245 2.02 4.80 14.30
CA GLY A 245 0.96 5.71 14.72
C GLY A 245 0.00 5.14 15.76
N LYS A 246 0.20 3.91 16.26
CA LYS A 246 -0.70 3.29 17.25
C LYS A 246 -0.79 4.02 18.59
N VAL A 247 0.09 4.96 18.89
CA VAL A 247 -0.01 5.79 20.09
C VAL A 247 -0.86 7.05 19.87
N ASP A 248 -1.15 7.37 18.61
CA ASP A 248 -1.88 8.56 18.19
C ASP A 248 -3.33 8.18 17.84
N ILE A 249 -4.27 8.71 18.61
CA ILE A 249 -5.70 8.39 18.45
C ILE A 249 -6.26 8.92 17.12
N ASP A 250 -5.75 10.04 16.60
CA ASP A 250 -6.26 10.64 15.38
C ASP A 250 -5.88 9.75 14.18
N VAL A 251 -4.68 9.17 14.20
CA VAL A 251 -4.24 8.18 13.21
C VAL A 251 -5.14 6.94 13.23
N ILE A 252 -5.37 6.34 14.40
CA ILE A 252 -6.21 5.14 14.53
C ILE A 252 -7.65 5.43 14.12
N SER A 253 -8.20 6.56 14.58
CA SER A 253 -9.54 6.98 14.26
C SER A 253 -9.71 7.20 12.76
N SER A 254 -8.68 7.74 12.08
CA SER A 254 -8.66 7.90 10.63
C SER A 254 -8.66 6.54 9.91
N ILE A 255 -7.85 5.56 10.34
CA ILE A 255 -7.86 4.20 9.77
C ILE A 255 -9.26 3.58 9.89
N ILE A 256 -9.86 3.59 11.09
CA ILE A 256 -11.20 3.04 11.30
C ILE A 256 -12.26 3.77 10.46
N HIS A 257 -12.16 5.10 10.36
CA HIS A 257 -13.05 5.89 9.53
C HIS A 257 -12.93 5.54 8.04
N VAL A 258 -11.72 5.45 7.53
CA VAL A 258 -11.46 5.08 6.12
C VAL A 258 -11.90 3.66 5.83
N LEU A 259 -11.64 2.69 6.72
CA LEU A 259 -12.16 1.32 6.57
C LEU A 259 -13.68 1.30 6.46
N LYS A 260 -14.38 2.19 7.19
CA LYS A 260 -15.84 2.35 7.07
C LYS A 260 -16.23 2.89 5.69
N LEU A 261 -15.58 3.95 5.21
CA LEU A 261 -15.85 4.52 3.88
C LEU A 261 -15.65 3.49 2.76
N ILE A 262 -14.58 2.70 2.84
CA ILE A 262 -14.31 1.58 1.94
C ILE A 262 -15.45 0.54 2.05
N SER A 263 -15.86 0.18 3.27
CA SER A 263 -16.89 -0.84 3.50
C SER A 263 -18.28 -0.47 2.98
N ASP A 264 -18.65 0.82 3.00
CA ASP A 264 -19.98 1.29 2.60
C ASP A 264 -20.26 1.04 1.11
N HIS A 265 -19.21 1.05 0.28
CA HIS A 265 -19.30 0.84 -1.18
C HIS A 265 -18.74 -0.51 -1.63
N SER A 266 -18.29 -1.35 -0.68
CA SER A 266 -17.67 -2.64 -1.01
C SER A 266 -18.69 -3.75 -1.25
N PRO A 267 -18.48 -4.62 -2.25
CA PRO A 267 -19.25 -5.85 -2.40
C PRO A 267 -18.97 -6.81 -1.22
N ALA A 268 -19.91 -7.74 -0.98
CA ALA A 268 -19.87 -8.61 0.20
C ALA A 268 -18.56 -9.41 0.33
N PHE A 269 -17.99 -9.90 -0.78
CA PHE A 269 -16.75 -10.68 -0.77
C PHE A 269 -15.53 -9.88 -0.28
N ARG A 270 -15.53 -8.55 -0.40
CA ARG A 270 -14.45 -7.69 0.13
C ARG A 270 -14.66 -7.31 1.59
N LYS A 271 -15.91 -7.29 2.07
CA LYS A 271 -16.22 -6.97 3.47
C LYS A 271 -15.57 -7.94 4.45
N GLU A 272 -15.36 -9.19 4.06
CA GLU A 272 -14.64 -10.17 4.89
C GLU A 272 -13.17 -9.77 5.10
N ALA A 273 -12.47 -9.32 4.05
CA ALA A 273 -11.10 -8.82 4.16
C ALA A 273 -11.02 -7.57 5.03
N ILE A 274 -11.96 -6.62 4.86
CA ILE A 274 -12.04 -5.41 5.70
C ILE A 274 -12.29 -5.79 7.17
N TRP A 275 -13.16 -6.77 7.43
CA TRP A 275 -13.42 -7.25 8.79
C TRP A 275 -12.18 -7.91 9.42
N LYS A 276 -11.48 -8.76 8.66
CA LYS A 276 -10.23 -9.37 9.10
C LYS A 276 -9.19 -8.30 9.47
N TYR A 277 -9.05 -7.27 8.64
CA TYR A 277 -8.11 -6.17 8.90
C TYR A 277 -8.54 -5.28 10.08
N THR A 278 -9.85 -5.06 10.25
CA THR A 278 -10.40 -4.35 11.42
C THR A 278 -10.01 -5.05 12.72
N LYS A 279 -10.17 -6.38 12.79
CA LYS A 279 -9.74 -7.16 13.96
C LYS A 279 -8.23 -7.03 14.20
N HIS A 280 -7.42 -7.13 13.15
CA HIS A 280 -5.97 -6.94 13.25
C HIS A 280 -5.61 -5.56 13.81
N THR A 281 -6.31 -4.51 13.38
CA THR A 281 -6.11 -3.14 13.86
C THR A 281 -6.43 -3.04 15.36
N MET A 282 -7.57 -3.58 15.79
CA MET A 282 -8.00 -3.55 17.19
C MET A 282 -7.10 -4.39 18.11
N GLU A 283 -6.61 -5.53 17.63
CA GLU A 283 -5.63 -6.35 18.34
C GLU A 283 -4.30 -5.59 18.54
N SER A 284 -3.87 -4.83 17.54
CA SER A 284 -2.59 -4.10 17.56
C SER A 284 -2.56 -2.92 18.54
N ILE A 285 -3.72 -2.37 18.91
CA ILE A 285 -3.84 -1.22 19.82
C ILE A 285 -4.30 -1.60 21.23
N LYS A 286 -4.50 -2.90 21.50
CA LYS A 286 -5.11 -3.40 22.74
C LYS A 286 -4.33 -3.03 24.01
N GLU A 287 -3.03 -2.88 23.91
CA GLU A 287 -2.13 -2.55 25.03
C GLU A 287 -1.92 -1.03 25.20
N GLU A 288 -2.45 -0.22 24.29
CA GLU A 288 -2.28 1.23 24.31
C GLU A 288 -3.31 1.89 25.24
N THR A 289 -2.91 3.02 25.84
CA THR A 289 -3.75 3.76 26.79
C THR A 289 -4.17 5.08 26.19
N TYR A 290 -5.48 5.28 26.04
CA TYR A 290 -6.10 6.51 25.54
C TYR A 290 -6.96 7.17 26.63
N TYR A 291 -7.25 8.47 26.47
CA TYR A 291 -8.18 9.17 27.34
C TYR A 291 -9.63 8.70 27.10
N GLU A 292 -10.51 8.80 28.10
CA GLU A 292 -11.88 8.28 28.00
C GLU A 292 -12.68 8.89 26.83
N LEU A 293 -12.58 10.20 26.61
CA LEU A 293 -13.26 10.88 25.50
C LEU A 293 -12.76 10.41 24.12
N GLU A 294 -11.49 10.03 24.03
CA GLU A 294 -10.87 9.50 22.81
C GLU A 294 -11.39 8.10 22.51
N LYS A 295 -11.45 7.25 23.54
CA LYS A 295 -12.06 5.91 23.45
C LYS A 295 -13.51 5.98 23.01
N GLU A 296 -14.30 6.90 23.56
CA GLU A 296 -15.71 7.06 23.16
C GLU A 296 -15.87 7.41 21.67
N ARG A 297 -14.99 8.25 21.12
CA ARG A 297 -15.00 8.61 19.70
C ARG A 297 -14.60 7.43 18.82
N LEU A 298 -13.50 6.75 19.16
CA LEU A 298 -13.03 5.59 18.43
C LEU A 298 -14.08 4.47 18.42
N ASN A 299 -14.65 4.18 19.59
CA ASN A 299 -15.68 3.17 19.77
C ASN A 299 -16.95 3.49 18.96
N ARG A 300 -17.31 4.77 18.80
CA ARG A 300 -18.42 5.18 17.92
C ARG A 300 -18.16 4.82 16.46
N ASN A 301 -16.98 5.17 15.94
CA ASN A 301 -16.59 4.88 14.56
C ASN A 301 -16.49 3.37 14.32
N LEU A 302 -15.90 2.64 15.27
CA LEU A 302 -15.78 1.18 15.23
C LEU A 302 -17.16 0.52 15.20
N LYS A 303 -18.11 1.02 16.00
CA LYS A 303 -19.48 0.52 16.00
C LYS A 303 -20.09 0.64 14.61
N GLU A 304 -20.03 1.82 14.00
CA GLU A 304 -20.56 2.06 12.65
C GLU A 304 -19.94 1.13 11.60
N LEU A 305 -18.62 0.95 11.64
CA LEU A 305 -17.89 0.00 10.80
C LEU A 305 -18.40 -1.43 10.98
N CYS A 306 -18.53 -1.91 12.22
CA CYS A 306 -19.05 -3.25 12.50
C CYS A 306 -20.45 -3.46 11.92
N TYR A 307 -21.33 -2.44 11.97
CA TYR A 307 -22.66 -2.53 11.36
C TYR A 307 -22.60 -2.55 9.83
N SER A 308 -21.77 -1.72 9.20
CA SER A 308 -21.61 -1.70 7.73
C SER A 308 -21.07 -3.04 7.19
N LEU A 309 -20.24 -3.71 7.99
CA LEU A 309 -19.71 -5.04 7.68
C LEU A 309 -20.66 -6.21 8.02
N GLY A 310 -21.83 -5.94 8.62
CA GLY A 310 -22.76 -6.98 9.07
C GLY A 310 -22.35 -7.71 10.37
N ASN A 311 -21.30 -7.26 11.04
CA ASN A 311 -20.71 -7.83 12.25
C ASN A 311 -21.05 -7.05 13.53
N GLY A 312 -22.16 -6.30 13.55
CA GLY A 312 -22.54 -5.44 14.69
C GLY A 312 -22.62 -6.14 16.05
N LYS A 313 -22.87 -7.45 16.07
CA LYS A 313 -22.89 -8.26 17.31
C LYS A 313 -21.48 -8.48 17.91
N GLU A 314 -20.43 -8.44 17.10
CA GLU A 314 -19.04 -8.64 17.55
C GLU A 314 -18.39 -7.38 18.10
N TYR A 315 -19.02 -6.21 17.92
CA TYR A 315 -18.52 -4.92 18.42
C TYR A 315 -18.14 -4.96 19.91
N GLN A 316 -18.94 -5.60 20.77
CA GLN A 316 -18.67 -5.69 22.21
C GLN A 316 -17.35 -6.41 22.54
N ARG A 317 -16.81 -7.24 21.63
CA ARG A 317 -15.54 -7.94 21.82
C ARG A 317 -14.33 -7.10 21.42
N LEU A 318 -14.54 -6.10 20.58
CA LEU A 318 -13.49 -5.20 20.07
C LEU A 318 -13.46 -3.85 20.80
N TRP A 319 -14.39 -3.63 21.73
CA TRP A 319 -14.51 -2.39 22.50
C TRP A 319 -13.25 -2.12 23.33
N VAL A 320 -12.75 -0.89 23.28
CA VAL A 320 -11.53 -0.39 23.95
C VAL A 320 -11.84 0.44 25.17
#